data_AF-A0A7X7P262-F1
#
_entry.id   AF-A0A7X7P262-F1
#
_cell.length_a   1.000
_cell.length_b   1.000
_cell.length_c   1.000
_cell.angle_alpha   90.00
_cell.angle_beta   90.00
_cell.angle_gamma   90.00
#
_symmetry.space_group_name_H-M   'P 1'
#
loop_
_entity.id
_entity.type
_entity.pdbx_description
1 polymer ?
#
loop_
_entity_poly.entity_id
_entity_poly.type
_entity_poly.pdbx_seq_one_letter_code
_entity_poly.pdbx_strand_id
1 'polypeptide(L)'
;MNSVFFKPFFPVLPVLLVCACVRIPDPVAKFCLEHARTEPEWRIEDAAKWIVHATRGGEHAVPNEFAARRWLETEWATLGPPPPDEPLWVPLTPDGRIGRLNLRPYQTQGGDLDALHAAFIAGAETFDADSRRFLRAWRSFGR
;
A
#
# COMPACT_ATOMS: atom_id res chain seq x y z
N MET A 1 70.97 16.13 -27.98
CA MET A 1 70.68 14.93 -28.80
C MET A 1 70.03 13.91 -27.89
N ASN A 2 68.99 13.23 -28.38
CA ASN A 2 68.17 12.17 -27.75
C ASN A 2 66.89 12.66 -27.05
N SER A 3 65.95 13.11 -27.88
CA SER A 3 64.52 13.09 -27.62
C SER A 3 63.98 11.65 -27.71
N VAL A 4 63.07 11.26 -26.82
CA VAL A 4 62.22 10.07 -26.99
C VAL A 4 60.78 10.50 -26.83
N PHE A 5 60.01 10.29 -27.89
CA PHE A 5 58.59 10.55 -28.01
C PHE A 5 57.87 9.22 -27.83
N PHE A 6 56.96 9.10 -26.86
CA PHE A 6 55.97 8.01 -26.85
C PHE A 6 54.62 8.53 -26.33
N LYS A 7 53.60 8.21 -27.12
CA LYS A 7 52.19 8.64 -27.16
C LYS A 7 51.51 9.01 -25.82
N PRO A 8 50.61 10.02 -25.81
CA PRO A 8 49.68 10.19 -24.70
C PRO A 8 48.69 9.03 -24.71
N PHE A 9 48.80 8.14 -23.73
CA PHE A 9 47.76 7.19 -23.40
C PHE A 9 46.67 7.97 -22.68
N PHE A 10 45.64 8.42 -23.40
CA PHE A 10 44.39 8.84 -22.79
C PHE A 10 43.78 7.60 -22.12
N PRO A 11 43.62 7.54 -20.79
CA PRO A 11 42.65 6.62 -20.24
C PRO A 11 41.29 7.18 -20.63
N VAL A 12 40.64 6.54 -21.61
CA VAL A 12 39.19 6.56 -21.68
C VAL A 12 38.74 5.96 -20.35
N LEU A 13 38.44 6.82 -19.39
CA LEU A 13 37.79 6.42 -18.16
C LEU A 13 36.51 5.71 -18.61
N PRO A 14 36.34 4.39 -18.38
CA PRO A 14 35.03 3.82 -18.56
C PRO A 14 34.19 4.54 -17.51
N VAL A 15 33.18 5.27 -17.95
CA VAL A 15 32.04 5.58 -17.09
C VAL A 15 31.45 4.23 -16.76
N LEU A 16 32.05 3.57 -15.76
CA LEU A 16 31.47 2.47 -15.04
C LEU A 16 30.24 3.10 -14.41
N LEU A 17 29.15 2.93 -15.13
CA LEU A 17 27.79 3.06 -14.69
C LEU A 17 27.73 2.32 -13.35
N VAL A 18 27.94 3.04 -12.26
CA VAL A 18 27.55 2.60 -10.93
C VAL A 18 26.02 2.66 -10.96
N CYS A 19 25.42 1.69 -11.63
CA CYS A 19 24.11 1.17 -11.28
C CYS A 19 24.28 0.53 -9.91
N ALA A 20 24.50 1.36 -8.88
CA ALA A 20 24.06 1.01 -7.55
C ALA A 20 22.62 0.55 -7.73
N CYS A 21 22.33 -0.68 -7.32
CA CYS A 21 21.01 -1.28 -7.42
C CYS A 21 19.98 -0.39 -6.73
N VAL A 22 19.47 0.63 -7.43
CA VAL A 22 18.24 1.31 -7.07
C VAL A 22 17.21 0.23 -7.25
N ARG A 23 16.94 -0.52 -6.17
CA ARG A 23 15.76 -1.36 -6.12
C ARG A 23 14.61 -0.41 -6.34
N ILE A 24 13.98 -0.55 -7.51
CA ILE A 24 12.73 0.13 -7.78
C ILE A 24 11.81 -0.27 -6.62
N PRO A 25 11.32 0.70 -5.82
CA PRO A 25 10.45 0.38 -4.70
C PRO A 25 9.24 -0.39 -5.24
N ASP A 26 8.79 -1.38 -4.47
CA ASP A 26 7.58 -2.11 -4.81
C ASP A 26 6.44 -1.12 -5.15
N PRO A 27 5.65 -1.34 -6.21
CA PRO A 27 4.62 -0.39 -6.62
C PRO A 27 3.64 -0.03 -5.50
N VAL A 28 3.33 -0.97 -4.60
CA VAL A 28 2.47 -0.72 -3.43
C VAL A 28 3.17 0.18 -2.43
N ALA A 29 4.45 -0.08 -2.15
CA ALA A 29 5.25 0.76 -1.25
C ALA A 29 5.42 2.18 -1.79
N LYS A 30 5.68 2.33 -3.10
CA LYS A 30 5.75 3.63 -3.75
C LYS A 30 4.43 4.39 -3.59
N PHE A 31 3.30 3.74 -3.87
CA PHE A 31 1.97 4.34 -3.77
C PHE A 31 1.61 4.74 -2.33
N CYS A 32 1.96 3.90 -1.35
CA CYS A 32 1.83 4.20 0.07
C CYS A 32 2.62 5.46 0.45
N LEU A 33 3.87 5.61 -0.01
CA LEU A 33 4.68 6.81 0.28
C LEU A 33 4.13 8.07 -0.40
N GLU A 34 3.57 7.95 -1.60
CA GLU A 34 2.92 9.06 -2.28
C GLU A 34 1.69 9.55 -1.50
N HIS A 35 0.90 8.62 -0.97
CA HIS A 35 -0.25 8.93 -0.12
C HIS A 35 0.17 9.49 1.26
N ALA A 36 1.19 8.91 1.91
CA ALA A 36 1.70 9.38 3.18
C ALA A 36 2.13 10.86 3.14
N ARG A 37 2.62 11.34 2.00
CA ARG A 37 3.00 12.76 1.82
C ARG A 37 1.81 13.72 1.87
N THR A 38 0.60 13.24 1.66
CA THR A 38 -0.63 14.05 1.74
C THR A 38 -1.23 14.04 3.15
N GLU A 39 -0.71 13.24 4.07
CA GLU A 39 -1.24 13.08 5.42
C GLU A 39 -0.17 13.44 6.47
N PRO A 40 -0.18 14.66 7.03
CA PRO A 40 0.84 15.12 7.98
C PRO A 40 0.97 14.27 9.25
N GLU A 41 -0.12 13.62 9.67
CA GLU A 41 -0.18 12.75 10.86
C GLU A 41 0.27 11.32 10.58
N TRP A 42 0.70 11.01 9.36
CA TRP A 42 1.07 9.66 8.94
C TRP A 42 2.23 9.09 9.76
N ARG A 43 2.07 7.87 10.27
CA ARG A 43 3.09 7.17 11.05
C ARG A 43 3.53 5.87 10.39
N ILE A 44 4.62 5.30 10.91
CA ILE A 44 5.13 4.00 10.43
C ILE A 44 4.12 2.88 10.66
N GLU A 45 3.29 2.98 11.69
CA GLU A 45 2.21 2.03 11.97
C GLU A 45 1.13 2.06 10.87
N ASP A 46 0.85 3.23 10.30
CA ASP A 46 -0.11 3.39 9.20
C ASP A 46 0.45 2.81 7.90
N ALA A 47 1.74 3.00 7.64
CA ALA A 47 2.43 2.33 6.54
C ALA A 47 2.37 0.79 6.68
N ALA A 48 2.57 0.26 7.89
CA ALA A 48 2.46 -1.18 8.14
C ALA A 48 1.05 -1.71 7.85
N LYS A 49 0.01 -1.04 8.37
CA LYS A 49 -1.40 -1.38 8.10
C LYS A 49 -1.72 -1.30 6.61
N TRP A 50 -1.22 -0.27 5.92
CA TRP A 50 -1.43 -0.09 4.49
C TRP A 50 -0.85 -1.26 3.70
N ILE A 51 0.41 -1.62 3.92
CA ILE A 51 1.05 -2.72 3.19
C ILE A 51 0.35 -4.05 3.51
N VAL A 52 -0.07 -4.27 4.76
CA VAL A 52 -0.89 -5.42 5.14
C VAL A 52 -2.16 -5.48 4.29
N HIS A 53 -3.01 -4.45 4.32
CA HIS A 53 -4.27 -4.46 3.58
C HIS A 53 -4.07 -4.55 2.06
N ALA A 54 -3.06 -3.87 1.51
CA ALA A 54 -2.79 -3.85 0.08
C ALA A 54 -2.25 -5.19 -0.46
N THR A 55 -1.62 -6.02 0.38
CA THR A 55 -0.95 -7.26 -0.04
C THR A 55 -1.59 -8.53 0.51
N ARG A 56 -2.46 -8.40 1.52
CA ARG A 56 -3.14 -9.52 2.19
C ARG A 56 -4.65 -9.35 2.26
N GLY A 57 -5.20 -8.25 1.73
CA GLY A 57 -6.64 -8.03 1.62
C GLY A 57 -7.37 -8.12 2.96
N GLY A 58 -8.63 -8.57 2.90
CA GLY A 58 -9.47 -8.86 4.07
C GLY A 58 -9.17 -10.19 4.76
N GLU A 59 -8.29 -11.03 4.21
CA GLU A 59 -8.00 -12.39 4.73
C GLU A 59 -7.56 -12.38 6.20
N HIS A 60 -6.93 -11.28 6.65
CA HIS A 60 -6.60 -11.08 8.06
C HIS A 60 -7.79 -11.08 9.02
N ALA A 61 -8.98 -10.74 8.54
CA ALA A 61 -10.20 -10.63 9.32
C ALA A 61 -11.15 -11.84 9.18
N VAL A 62 -10.97 -12.67 8.14
CA VAL A 62 -11.87 -13.78 7.79
C VAL A 62 -11.71 -15.09 8.59
N PRO A 63 -10.73 -15.36 9.48
CA PRO A 63 -10.68 -16.63 10.21
C PRO A 63 -11.97 -16.95 11.00
N ASN A 64 -12.80 -15.94 11.27
CA ASN A 64 -14.13 -16.09 11.84
C ASN A 64 -15.09 -15.04 11.25
N GLU A 65 -15.82 -15.40 10.19
CA GLU A 65 -16.85 -14.55 9.56
C GLU A 65 -17.84 -14.00 10.58
N PHE A 66 -18.30 -14.81 11.54
CA PHE A 66 -19.22 -14.36 12.58
C PHE A 66 -18.60 -13.25 13.45
N ALA A 67 -17.31 -13.36 13.79
CA ALA A 67 -16.60 -12.31 14.52
C ALA A 67 -16.44 -11.03 13.67
N ALA A 68 -16.11 -11.17 12.38
CA ALA A 68 -16.01 -10.04 11.45
C ALA A 68 -17.36 -9.30 11.31
N ARG A 69 -18.45 -10.06 11.17
CA ARG A 69 -19.81 -9.54 11.14
C ARG A 69 -20.16 -8.78 12.41
N ARG A 70 -19.94 -9.38 13.58
CA ARG A 70 -20.22 -8.77 14.89
C ARG A 70 -19.43 -7.49 15.12
N TRP A 71 -18.15 -7.50 14.72
CA TRP A 71 -17.32 -6.30 14.76
C TRP A 71 -17.90 -5.20 13.86
N LEU A 72 -18.27 -5.52 12.62
CA LEU A 72 -18.83 -4.55 11.68
C LEU A 72 -20.16 -3.97 12.18
N GLU A 73 -21.06 -4.79 12.73
CA GLU A 73 -22.32 -4.35 13.34
C GLU A 73 -22.08 -3.38 14.51
N THR A 74 -21.11 -3.70 15.37
CA THR A 74 -20.75 -2.87 16.53
C THR A 74 -20.18 -1.54 16.08
N GLU A 75 -19.24 -1.56 15.14
CA GLU A 75 -18.64 -0.36 14.56
C GLU A 75 -19.73 0.51 13.92
N TRP A 76 -20.57 -0.08 13.05
CA TRP A 76 -21.66 0.60 12.35
C TRP A 76 -22.62 1.34 13.28
N ALA A 77 -22.99 0.73 14.41
CA ALA A 77 -23.89 1.32 15.39
C ALA A 77 -23.29 2.51 16.16
N THR A 78 -21.97 2.67 16.13
CA THR A 78 -21.23 3.69 16.89
C THR A 78 -20.65 4.80 16.00
N LEU A 79 -20.87 4.74 14.69
CA LEU A 79 -20.38 5.74 13.75
C LEU A 79 -21.01 7.11 14.03
N GLY A 80 -20.14 8.11 14.18
CA GLY A 80 -20.51 9.52 14.08
C GLY A 80 -20.57 10.00 12.62
N PRO A 81 -20.94 11.27 12.39
CA PRO A 81 -20.90 11.85 11.05
C PRO A 81 -19.47 11.85 10.49
N PRO A 82 -19.30 11.73 9.15
CA PRO A 82 -17.98 11.85 8.53
C PRO A 82 -17.41 13.25 8.72
N PRO A 83 -16.09 13.41 8.92
CA PRO A 83 -15.42 14.70 8.76
C PRO A 83 -15.65 15.27 7.35
N PRO A 84 -15.48 16.59 7.17
CA PRO A 84 -15.48 17.19 5.84
C PRO A 84 -14.48 16.48 4.92
N ASP A 85 -14.89 16.23 3.69
CA ASP A 85 -14.08 15.64 2.62
C ASP A 85 -13.54 14.22 2.90
N GLU A 86 -14.08 13.49 3.88
CA GLU A 86 -13.75 12.07 4.07
C GLU A 86 -14.16 11.27 2.81
N PRO A 87 -13.20 10.68 2.06
CA PRO A 87 -13.52 10.01 0.81
C PRO A 87 -14.30 8.72 1.09
N LEU A 88 -15.23 8.36 0.23
CA LEU A 88 -15.91 7.05 0.33
C LEU A 88 -14.92 5.88 0.18
N TRP A 89 -13.96 6.04 -0.74
CA TRP A 89 -13.01 5.01 -1.11
C TRP A 89 -11.59 5.56 -1.17
N VAL A 90 -10.66 4.85 -0.55
CA VAL A 90 -9.22 5.14 -0.60
C VAL A 90 -8.52 3.97 -1.29
N PRO A 91 -8.00 4.14 -2.53
CA PRO A 91 -7.23 3.09 -3.18
C PRO A 91 -5.98 2.80 -2.35
N LEU A 92 -5.62 1.52 -2.25
CA LEU A 92 -4.39 1.05 -1.59
C LEU A 92 -3.31 0.63 -2.58
N THR A 93 -3.71 0.43 -3.84
CA THR A 93 -2.84 0.06 -4.96
C THR A 93 -2.99 1.05 -6.12
N PRO A 94 -1.96 1.23 -6.97
CA PRO A 94 -2.03 2.14 -8.11
C PRO A 94 -3.15 1.86 -9.11
N ASP A 95 -3.55 0.59 -9.24
CA ASP A 95 -4.62 0.15 -10.14
C ASP A 95 -6.03 0.33 -9.52
N GLY A 96 -6.11 0.77 -8.26
CA GLY A 96 -7.36 1.04 -7.56
C GLY A 96 -8.22 -0.20 -7.25
N ARG A 97 -7.75 -1.41 -7.58
CA ARG A 97 -8.52 -2.65 -7.38
C ARG A 97 -8.65 -3.04 -5.92
N ILE A 98 -7.64 -2.69 -5.12
CA ILE A 98 -7.65 -2.88 -3.68
C ILE A 98 -7.71 -1.51 -3.02
N GLY A 99 -8.57 -1.39 -2.02
CA GLY A 99 -8.78 -0.13 -1.32
C GLY A 99 -9.51 -0.32 0.00
N ARG A 100 -9.67 0.80 0.70
CA ARG A 100 -10.45 0.91 1.94
C ARG A 100 -11.73 1.66 1.63
N LEU A 101 -12.85 1.11 2.07
CA LEU A 101 -14.10 1.85 2.17
C LEU A 101 -14.16 2.53 3.53
N ASN A 102 -14.45 3.83 3.56
CA ASN A 102 -14.72 4.53 4.82
C ASN A 102 -16.20 4.36 5.18
N LEU A 103 -16.46 3.87 6.40
CA LEU A 103 -17.81 3.45 6.81
C LEU A 103 -18.76 4.63 7.04
N ARG A 104 -18.27 5.76 7.57
CA ARG A 104 -19.08 6.95 7.85
C ARG A 104 -19.70 7.55 6.57
N PRO A 105 -18.94 7.85 5.51
CA PRO A 105 -19.54 8.34 4.26
C PRO A 105 -20.44 7.28 3.61
N TYR A 106 -20.11 5.99 3.68
CA TYR A 106 -20.97 4.93 3.15
C TYR A 106 -22.32 4.87 3.87
N GLN A 107 -22.33 4.89 5.20
CA GLN A 107 -23.56 4.88 6.01
C GLN A 107 -24.42 6.12 5.77
N THR A 108 -23.82 7.31 5.76
CA THR A 108 -24.56 8.57 5.54
C THR A 108 -25.12 8.71 4.13
N GLN A 109 -24.54 8.02 3.15
CA GLN A 109 -25.08 7.91 1.78
C GLN A 109 -26.16 6.84 1.62
N GLY A 110 -26.61 6.21 2.72
CA GLY A 110 -27.64 5.17 2.70
C GLY A 110 -27.11 3.77 2.36
N GLY A 111 -25.81 3.53 2.57
CA GLY A 111 -25.18 2.24 2.34
C GLY A 111 -25.82 1.12 3.16
N ASP A 112 -25.87 -0.07 2.55
CA ASP A 112 -26.42 -1.27 3.16
C ASP A 112 -25.31 -2.09 3.84
N LEU A 113 -25.51 -2.39 5.14
CA LEU A 113 -24.56 -3.13 5.97
C LEU A 113 -24.43 -4.60 5.54
N ASP A 114 -25.52 -5.24 5.13
CA ASP A 114 -25.52 -6.62 4.65
C ASP A 114 -24.80 -6.73 3.31
N ALA A 115 -25.07 -5.80 2.39
CA ALA A 115 -24.36 -5.72 1.12
C ALA A 115 -22.86 -5.47 1.31
N LEU A 116 -22.49 -4.60 2.26
CA LEU A 116 -21.09 -4.35 2.60
C LEU A 116 -20.41 -5.61 3.15
N HIS A 117 -21.07 -6.30 4.08
CA HIS A 117 -20.54 -7.55 4.63
C HIS A 117 -20.33 -8.60 3.54
N ALA A 118 -21.33 -8.81 2.68
CA ALA A 118 -21.22 -9.75 1.56
C ALA A 118 -20.08 -9.40 0.60
N ALA A 119 -19.91 -8.12 0.26
CA ALA A 119 -18.81 -7.65 -0.57
C ALA A 119 -17.44 -7.86 0.10
N PHE A 120 -17.36 -7.65 1.41
CA PHE A 120 -16.14 -7.87 2.20
C PHE A 120 -15.73 -9.36 2.18
N ILE A 121 -16.67 -10.27 2.42
CA ILE A 121 -16.42 -11.72 2.39
C ILE A 121 -16.02 -12.17 0.99
N ALA A 122 -16.78 -11.80 -0.05
CA ALA A 122 -16.46 -12.16 -1.43
C ALA A 122 -15.08 -11.62 -1.87
N GLY A 123 -14.73 -10.39 -1.46
CA GLY A 123 -13.43 -9.81 -1.72
C GLY A 123 -12.29 -10.56 -1.04
N ALA A 124 -12.49 -11.00 0.20
CA ALA A 124 -11.48 -11.75 0.94
C ALA A 124 -11.30 -13.19 0.43
N GLU A 125 -12.37 -13.88 0.04
CA GLU A 125 -12.31 -15.23 -0.54
C GLU A 125 -11.60 -15.28 -1.89
N THR A 126 -11.71 -14.20 -2.67
CA THR A 126 -11.11 -14.10 -4.01
C THR A 126 -9.71 -13.49 -4.01
N PHE A 127 -9.23 -13.02 -2.85
CA PHE A 127 -7.94 -12.34 -2.74
C PHE A 127 -6.78 -13.33 -2.64
N ASP A 128 -5.81 -13.23 -3.55
CA ASP A 128 -4.57 -14.02 -3.52
C ASP A 128 -3.53 -13.36 -2.61
N ALA A 129 -3.56 -13.69 -1.31
CA ALA A 129 -2.59 -13.13 -0.38
C ALA A 129 -1.18 -13.71 -0.58
N ASP A 130 -0.26 -12.83 -0.96
CA ASP A 130 1.16 -13.17 -1.11
C ASP A 130 1.97 -12.59 0.05
N SER A 131 2.28 -13.43 1.05
CA SER A 131 3.18 -13.06 2.15
C SER A 131 4.57 -12.63 1.67
N ARG A 132 5.03 -13.09 0.49
CA ARG A 132 6.28 -12.62 -0.12
C ARG A 132 6.11 -11.23 -0.71
N ARG A 133 4.93 -10.88 -1.25
CA ARG A 133 4.61 -9.52 -1.72
C ARG A 133 4.62 -8.53 -0.56
N PHE A 134 4.03 -8.91 0.58
CA PHE A 134 4.15 -8.14 1.82
C PHE A 134 5.62 -7.84 2.15
N LEU A 135 6.47 -8.87 2.24
CA LEU A 135 7.87 -8.69 2.59
C LEU A 135 8.66 -7.86 1.57
N ARG A 136 8.37 -8.00 0.26
CA ARG A 136 9.00 -7.18 -0.79
C ARG A 136 8.61 -5.71 -0.65
N ALA A 137 7.33 -5.43 -0.44
CA ALA A 137 6.83 -4.08 -0.24
C ALA A 137 7.41 -3.46 1.04
N TRP A 138 7.37 -4.17 2.16
CA TRP A 138 7.91 -3.70 3.43
C TRP A 138 9.41 -3.33 3.36
N ARG A 139 10.22 -4.19 2.72
CA ARG A 139 11.66 -3.93 2.51
C ARG A 139 11.97 -2.70 1.65
N SER A 140 10.97 -2.12 0.98
CA SER A 140 11.15 -0.88 0.21
C SER A 140 11.19 0.37 1.11
N PHE A 141 10.76 0.27 2.38
CA PHE A 141 10.85 1.37 3.34
C PHE A 141 12.20 1.47 4.07
N GLY A 142 13.02 0.41 4.03
CA GLY A 142 14.29 0.34 4.75
C GLY A 142 14.69 -1.10 5.04
N ARG A 143 15.94 -1.30 5.49
CA ARG A 143 16.40 -2.57 6.05
C ARG A 143 16.14 -2.61 7.54
#